data_AF-A0A7J4KF32-F1
#
_entry.id   AF-A0A7J4KF32-F1
#
_cell.length_a   1.000
_cell.length_b   1.000
_cell.length_c   1.000
_cell.angle_alpha   90.00
_cell.angle_beta   90.00
_cell.angle_gamma   90.00
#
_symmetry.space_group_name_H-M   'P 1'
#
loop_
_entity.id
_entity.type
_entity.pdbx_description
1 polymer ?
#
loop_
_entity_poly.entity_id
_entity_poly.type
_entity_poly.pdbx_seq_one_letter_code
_entity_poly.pdbx_strand_id
1 'polypeptide(L)' 'LAGQGLTFGVIGATEMAGSPAMMDREARYFSHIREVQSFAIREGVLTLTDSEGTSLLLYHAEGSPA' A
#
# COMPACT_ATOMS: atom_id res chain seq x y z
N LEU A 1 7.52 9.10 -14.12
CA LEU A 1 8.55 8.59 -13.19
C LEU A 1 8.72 7.11 -13.48
N ALA A 2 9.92 6.64 -13.81
CA ALA A 2 10.20 5.20 -13.97
C ALA A 2 11.20 4.79 -12.88
N GLY A 3 10.69 4.41 -11.72
CA GLY A 3 11.49 3.78 -10.66
C GLY A 3 11.53 2.27 -10.88
N GLN A 4 12.68 1.64 -10.62
CA GLN A 4 12.87 0.20 -10.85
C GLN A 4 12.31 -0.69 -9.72
N GLY A 5 11.80 -0.09 -8.64
CA GLY A 5 11.19 -0.78 -7.51
C GLY A 5 10.83 0.21 -6.40
N LEU A 6 9.89 -0.18 -5.53
CA LEU A 6 9.55 0.54 -4.30
C LEU A 6 9.64 -0.45 -3.15
N THR A 7 10.50 -0.16 -2.18
CA THR A 7 10.64 -0.96 -0.97
C THR A 7 10.42 -0.09 0.25
N PHE A 8 9.83 -0.68 1.27
CA PHE A 8 9.64 -0.04 2.56
C PHE A 8 10.64 -0.62 3.57
N GLY A 9 11.26 0.26 4.35
CA GLY A 9 12.10 -0.15 5.47
C GLY A 9 11.29 -0.69 6.64
N VAL A 10 11.83 -0.54 7.85
CA VAL A 10 11.11 -0.95 9.07
C VAL A 10 9.80 -0.17 9.20
N ILE A 11 8.69 -0.91 9.33
CA ILE A 11 7.36 -0.33 9.56
C ILE A 11 7.17 -0.10 11.05
N GLY A 12 7.02 1.17 11.44
CA GLY A 12 6.68 1.59 12.79
C GLY A 12 5.20 1.85 12.98
N ALA A 13 4.70 1.72 14.21
CA ALA A 13 3.32 2.00 14.59
C ALA A 13 3.27 2.71 15.95
N THR A 14 2.18 3.43 16.21
CA THR A 14 1.95 4.11 17.51
C THR A 14 1.32 3.20 18.56
N GLU A 15 0.77 2.06 18.13
CA GLU A 15 0.06 1.09 18.97
C GLU A 15 -1.15 1.66 19.72
N MET A 16 -1.76 2.73 19.18
CA MET A 16 -3.00 3.29 19.74
C MET A 16 -4.18 2.32 19.55
N ALA A 17 -4.99 2.18 20.59
CA ALA A 17 -6.21 1.39 20.51
C ALA A 17 -7.26 2.08 19.62
N GLY A 18 -7.89 1.30 18.74
CA GLY A 18 -9.04 1.70 17.93
C GLY A 18 -10.19 0.72 18.10
N SER A 19 -11.21 0.80 17.24
CA SER A 19 -12.18 -0.29 17.13
C SER A 19 -11.49 -1.55 16.58
N PRO A 20 -11.98 -2.77 16.90
CA PRO A 20 -11.40 -4.00 16.36
C PRO A 20 -11.26 -3.98 14.84
N ALA A 21 -12.28 -3.51 14.12
CA ALA A 21 -12.25 -3.39 12.66
C ALA A 21 -11.18 -2.41 12.15
N MET A 22 -10.88 -1.34 12.90
CA MET A 22 -9.80 -0.41 12.56
C MET A 22 -8.44 -1.05 12.75
N MET A 23 -8.25 -1.76 13.87
CA MET A 23 -7.00 -2.45 14.20
C MET A 23 -6.72 -3.61 13.23
N ASP A 24 -7.74 -4.38 12.85
CA ASP A 24 -7.61 -5.43 11.83
C ASP A 24 -7.22 -4.86 10.47
N ARG A 25 -7.77 -3.69 10.12
CA ARG A 25 -7.40 -2.99 8.89
C ARG A 25 -5.96 -2.48 8.93
N GLU A 26 -5.51 -1.94 10.05
CA GLU A 26 -4.13 -1.49 10.25
C GLU A 26 -3.15 -2.68 10.14
N ALA A 27 -3.41 -3.78 10.86
CA ALA A 27 -2.57 -4.98 10.81
C ALA A 27 -2.46 -5.53 9.38
N ARG A 28 -3.60 -5.63 8.66
CA ARG A 28 -3.62 -6.07 7.26
C ARG A 28 -2.83 -5.10 6.38
N TYR A 29 -3.01 -3.79 6.56
CA TYR A 29 -2.30 -2.77 5.79
C TYR A 29 -0.78 -2.89 5.94
N PHE A 30 -0.29 -3.03 7.17
CA PHE A 30 1.14 -3.22 7.43
C PHE A 30 1.68 -4.54 6.87
N SER A 31 0.89 -5.61 6.84
CA SER A 31 1.29 -6.84 6.16
C SER A 31 1.50 -6.61 4.67
N HIS A 32 0.55 -5.96 4.00
CA HIS A 32 0.63 -5.70 2.55
C HIS A 32 1.80 -4.77 2.22
N ILE A 33 2.00 -3.69 3.00
CA ILE A 33 3.13 -2.77 2.77
C ILE A 33 4.49 -3.49 2.82
N ARG A 34 4.66 -4.47 3.71
CA ARG A 34 5.93 -5.22 3.82
C ARG A 34 6.22 -6.09 2.60
N GLU A 35 5.19 -6.48 1.86
CA GLU A 35 5.30 -7.36 0.69
C GLU A 35 5.51 -6.59 -0.62
N VAL A 36 5.36 -5.26 -0.61
CA VAL A 36 5.52 -4.42 -1.81
C VAL A 36 6.96 -4.48 -2.31
N GLN A 37 7.10 -4.75 -3.61
CA GLN A 37 8.38 -4.70 -4.32
C GLN A 37 8.34 -3.80 -5.56
N SER A 38 7.15 -3.56 -6.11
CA SER A 38 6.97 -2.72 -7.29
C SER A 38 5.74 -1.84 -7.17
N PHE A 39 5.71 -0.82 -8.02
CA PHE A 39 4.60 0.10 -8.14
C PHE A 39 4.37 0.48 -9.60
N ALA A 40 3.12 0.83 -9.91
CA ALA A 40 2.75 1.43 -11.18
C ALA A 40 1.78 2.58 -10.94
N ILE A 41 1.94 3.66 -11.70
CA ILE A 41 0.97 4.76 -11.72
C ILE A 41 0.39 4.82 -13.13
N ARG A 42 -0.93 4.62 -13.24
CA ARG A 42 -1.66 4.67 -14.51
C ARG A 42 -2.97 5.42 -14.28
N GLU A 43 -3.24 6.42 -15.12
CA GLU A 43 -4.53 7.14 -15.13
C GLU A 43 -4.99 7.64 -13.74
N GLY A 44 -4.05 8.13 -12.92
CA GLY A 44 -4.36 8.62 -11.57
C GLY A 44 -4.50 7.51 -10.51
N VAL A 45 -4.27 6.24 -10.85
CA VAL A 45 -4.25 5.12 -9.90
C VAL A 45 -2.82 4.68 -9.63
N LEU A 46 -2.44 4.64 -8.36
CA LEU A 46 -1.23 3.99 -7.86
C LEU A 46 -1.57 2.56 -7.45
N THR A 47 -0.94 1.59 -8.10
CA THR A 47 -1.00 0.17 -7.74
C THR A 47 0.33 -0.27 -7.15
N LEU A 48 0.31 -0.88 -5.98
CA LEU A 48 1.47 -1.51 -5.34
C LEU A 48 1.37 -3.02 -5.49
N THR A 49 2.46 -3.68 -5.87
CA THR A 49 2.49 -5.13 -6.14
C THR A 49 3.60 -5.86 -5.41
N ASP A 50 3.38 -7.15 -5.15
CA ASP A 50 4.40 -8.09 -4.66
C ASP A 50 5.39 -8.53 -5.78
N SER A 51 6.26 -9.50 -5.49
CA SER A 51 7.18 -10.11 -6.47
C SER A 51 6.49 -10.91 -7.56
N GLU A 52 5.32 -11.47 -7.27
CA GLU A 52 4.56 -12.31 -8.20
C GLU A 52 3.69 -11.45 -9.14
N GLY A 53 3.65 -10.13 -8.91
CA GLY A 53 2.83 -9.17 -9.66
C GLY A 53 1.40 -9.05 -9.14
N THR A 54 1.08 -9.60 -7.97
CA THR A 54 -0.23 -9.47 -7.33
C THR A 54 -0.44 -8.05 -6.85
N SER A 55 -1.63 -7.49 -7.10
CA SER A 55 -2.00 -6.17 -6.56
C SER A 55 -2.31 -6.24 -5.07
N LEU A 56 -1.54 -5.52 -4.26
CA LEU A 56 -1.68 -5.48 -2.81
C LEU A 56 -2.49 -4.28 -2.33
N LEU A 57 -2.20 -3.10 -2.89
CA LEU A 57 -2.81 -1.83 -2.50
C LEU A 57 -3.09 -0.98 -3.74
N LEU A 58 -4.25 -0.32 -3.76
CA LEU A 58 -4.64 0.62 -4.79
C LEU A 58 -5.00 1.97 -4.16
N TYR A 59 -4.53 3.04 -4.77
CA TYR A 59 -4.84 4.41 -4.38
C TYR A 59 -5.28 5.22 -5.58
N HIS A 60 -6.32 6.01 -5.41
CA HIS A 60 -6.73 7.00 -6.41
C HIS A 60 -6.14 8.36 -6.04
N ALA A 61 -5.64 9.08 -7.04
CA ALA A 61 -5.30 10.47 -6.89
C ALA A 61 -6.55 11.25 -6.50
N GLU A 62 -6.47 12.03 -5.43
CA GLU A 62 -7.58 12.88 -5.03
C GLU A 62 -7.92 13.87 -6.16
N GLY A 63 -9.22 13.96 -6.49
CA GLY A 63 -9.71 14.78 -7.61
C GLY A 63 -9.66 14.10 -8.98
N SER A 64 -9.16 12.86 -9.09
CA SER A 64 -9.33 12.06 -10.30
C SER A 64 -10.77 11.52 -10.39
N PRO A 65 -11.42 11.55 -11.57
CA PRO A 65 -12.66 10.80 -11.76
C PRO A 65 -12.39 9.31 -11.48
N ALA A 66 -13.30 8.68 -10.73
CA ALA A 66 -13.24 7.26 -10.39
C ALA A 66 -13.58 6.37 -11.59
#